data_AF-A0A538B2R8-F1
#
_entry.id   AF-A0A538B2R8-F1
#
_cell.length_a   1.000
_cell.length_b   1.000
_cell.length_c   1.000
_cell.angle_alpha   90.00
_cell.angle_beta   90.00
_cell.angle_gamma   90.00
#
_symmetry.space_group_name_H-M   'P 1'
#
loop_
_entity.id
_entity.type
_entity.pdbx_description
1 polymer ?
#
loop_
_entity_poly.entity_id
_entity_poly.type
_entity_poly.pdbx_seq_one_letter_code
_entity_poly.pdbx_strand_id
1 'polypeptide(L)'
;MSRTSISSARSGVPALDRQAYGRFRLPKRLGRSIGGVDDPPMVGATEAQHMRPDDYVIGLVVGGSARAYPLWIVDYYHVVNDRAGPERFIVASCERCQSGSAFLAQPPGNREREPLFRTVGFVNAVLLLKDLRGGSHWNHHDGAGLDRAAVGRLLPWIPAYHMEWADWADLHPDTLVMAPLEDPDHPDARHGHGREEMFARAGMDPLLTATIVGDFDRRYPENEMVLGIEADGDRWAFPLREVHREGGVVHATVGPGRVVVLAGPRPDGFTMAAFVPESDGAPVTLDRVDEGFVDRETSSLWTIEGRCVGGTSSGRALEPVRWAYLRWHSWVYPYRSTALFRSERPRAVVGRGGAIERGHGFGALLGALAARGHRLEVEGPPVSQRRPRESRESLTIRVDGHRVNLHRFATAGAARDFVAFEGAFSVLPMAPTTPPNRTRRVGRLVIESDPERRFADPIHAVPIPSSAVTWAPILDSSVIVLDVIRSLRLARYDVGDVGFLPPGQLRVGCANGIALRVDADRYLLYLFDGPDQAQRYASSEPRSAAFGPMVIRATPDTMYVDQRNEILYAGDDAIRWPGSMDEPRFRAALERAARGKDASGSPAGERTGRGGGG
;
A
#
# COMPACT_ATOMS: atom_id res chain seq x y z
N MET A 1 29.52 56.34 -17.32
CA MET A 1 29.15 55.06 -17.95
C MET A 1 28.70 54.11 -16.86
N SER A 2 27.38 53.98 -16.71
CA SER A 2 26.70 53.23 -15.65
C SER A 2 26.86 51.73 -15.88
N ARG A 3 27.42 51.02 -14.89
CA ARG A 3 27.31 49.56 -14.78
C ARG A 3 25.91 49.26 -14.28
N THR A 4 25.05 48.82 -15.18
CA THR A 4 23.74 48.26 -14.84
C THR A 4 23.95 47.04 -13.95
N SER A 5 23.61 47.21 -12.68
CA SER A 5 23.41 46.14 -11.71
C SER A 5 22.38 45.16 -12.27
N ILE A 6 22.84 43.96 -12.64
CA ILE A 6 21.96 42.80 -12.82
C ILE A 6 21.44 42.47 -11.42
N SER A 7 20.19 42.88 -11.18
CA SER A 7 19.38 42.45 -10.06
C SER A 7 19.48 40.94 -9.91
N SER A 8 19.91 40.47 -8.74
CA SER A 8 19.92 39.06 -8.39
C SER A 8 18.49 38.53 -8.47
N ALA A 9 18.20 37.74 -9.52
CA ALA A 9 17.07 36.83 -9.51
C ALA A 9 17.11 36.07 -8.18
N ARG A 10 16.00 36.12 -7.43
CA ARG A 10 15.84 35.39 -6.16
C ARG A 10 16.14 33.92 -6.45
N SER A 11 17.28 33.40 -6.02
CA SER A 11 17.55 31.98 -6.13
C SER A 11 16.50 31.26 -5.29
N GLY A 12 15.64 30.44 -5.90
CA GLY A 12 14.66 29.59 -5.23
C GLY A 12 15.26 28.58 -4.24
N VAL A 13 16.59 28.57 -4.06
CA VAL A 13 17.30 27.69 -3.14
C VAL A 13 17.10 28.14 -1.69
N PRO A 14 16.62 27.27 -0.78
CA PRO A 14 16.42 27.62 0.62
C PRO A 14 17.75 27.87 1.35
N ALA A 15 17.75 28.82 2.28
CA ALA A 15 18.83 29.01 3.25
C ALA A 15 18.60 28.15 4.50
N LEU A 16 19.64 27.92 5.31
CA LEU A 16 19.52 27.16 6.56
C LEU A 16 18.52 27.80 7.53
N ASP A 17 17.42 27.09 7.82
CA ASP A 17 16.48 27.46 8.87
C ASP A 17 17.13 27.25 10.25
N ARG A 18 17.65 28.35 10.81
CA ARG A 18 18.33 28.33 12.12
C ARG A 18 17.38 28.02 13.27
N GLN A 19 16.10 28.35 13.15
CA GLN A 19 15.12 28.07 14.20
C GLN A 19 14.85 26.56 14.25
N ALA A 20 14.57 25.94 13.10
CA ALA A 20 14.42 24.50 12.98
C ALA A 20 15.70 23.76 13.41
N TYR A 21 16.87 24.19 12.94
CA TYR A 21 18.16 23.62 13.33
C TYR A 21 18.43 23.71 14.84
N GLY A 22 18.06 24.82 15.49
CA GLY A 22 18.20 24.99 16.94
C GLY A 22 17.27 24.09 17.78
N ARG A 23 16.19 23.56 17.18
CA ARG A 23 15.27 22.59 17.81
C ARG A 23 15.79 21.16 17.74
N PHE A 24 16.79 20.87 16.92
CA PHE A 24 17.38 19.54 16.86
C PHE A 24 18.16 19.23 18.16
N ARG A 25 17.62 18.30 18.96
CA ARG A 25 18.13 17.93 20.30
C ARG A 25 18.59 16.46 20.33
N LEU A 26 19.64 16.14 19.58
CA LEU A 26 20.43 14.94 19.80
C LEU A 26 21.85 15.34 20.18
N PRO A 27 22.64 14.46 20.85
CA PRO A 27 24.06 14.71 20.99
C PRO A 27 24.63 15.00 19.60
N LYS A 28 25.32 16.13 19.43
CA LYS A 28 25.91 16.57 18.13
C LYS A 28 26.83 15.52 17.47
N ARG A 29 27.10 14.40 18.16
CA ARG A 29 27.88 13.26 17.72
C ARG A 29 27.04 12.07 17.22
N LEU A 30 25.71 12.03 17.36
CA LEU A 30 24.90 10.94 16.79
C LEU A 30 24.89 11.00 15.24
N GLY A 31 25.08 12.17 14.64
CA GLY A 31 25.41 12.25 13.20
C GLY A 31 26.74 11.57 12.83
N ARG A 32 27.60 11.23 13.82
CA ARG A 32 28.77 10.37 13.60
C ARG A 32 28.47 8.87 13.77
N SER A 33 27.33 8.51 14.37
CA SER A 33 26.86 7.12 14.48
C SER A 33 25.87 6.76 13.36
N ILE A 34 25.37 7.75 12.61
CA ILE A 34 24.74 7.54 11.31
C ILE A 34 25.87 7.57 10.29
N GLY A 35 26.56 6.43 10.15
CA GLY A 35 27.71 6.28 9.26
C GLY A 35 27.33 6.59 7.83
N GLY A 36 28.29 6.94 6.98
CA GLY A 36 28.09 6.98 5.52
C GLY A 36 29.10 6.04 4.87
N VAL A 37 28.79 5.54 3.70
CA VAL A 37 29.68 4.66 2.94
C VAL A 37 30.49 5.47 1.95
N ASP A 38 31.76 5.11 1.79
CA ASP A 38 32.63 5.64 0.75
C ASP A 38 33.10 4.47 -0.12
N ASP A 39 33.10 4.67 -1.44
CA ASP A 39 33.52 3.69 -2.46
C ASP A 39 32.95 2.27 -2.17
N PRO A 40 31.62 2.11 -2.17
CA PRO A 40 30.96 0.86 -1.80
C PRO A 40 31.37 -0.32 -2.70
N PRO A 41 31.30 -1.56 -2.20
CA PRO A 41 31.43 -2.73 -3.06
C PRO A 41 30.24 -2.81 -4.02
N MET A 42 30.51 -3.06 -5.29
CA MET A 42 29.53 -3.12 -6.36
C MET A 42 29.71 -4.43 -7.13
N VAL A 43 28.61 -5.12 -7.45
CA VAL A 43 28.59 -6.39 -8.20
C VAL A 43 27.68 -6.29 -9.43
N GLY A 44 27.90 -7.12 -10.43
CA GLY A 44 27.03 -7.17 -11.61
C GLY A 44 25.65 -7.72 -11.29
N ALA A 45 24.62 -7.32 -12.06
CA ALA A 45 23.23 -7.76 -11.86
C ALA A 45 23.08 -9.29 -11.79
N THR A 46 23.83 -10.03 -12.62
CA THR A 46 23.80 -11.51 -12.65
C THR A 46 24.45 -12.17 -11.43
N GLU A 47 25.32 -11.45 -10.72
CA GLU A 47 26.04 -11.93 -9.53
C GLU A 47 25.32 -11.51 -8.23
N ALA A 48 24.30 -10.66 -8.33
CA ALA A 48 23.59 -10.04 -7.20
C ALA A 48 22.61 -10.99 -6.48
N GLN A 49 23.09 -12.12 -5.97
CA GLN A 49 22.28 -13.13 -5.27
C GLN A 49 21.63 -12.62 -3.98
N HIS A 50 22.10 -11.50 -3.44
CA HIS A 50 21.52 -10.84 -2.26
C HIS A 50 20.20 -10.12 -2.54
N MET A 51 19.91 -9.85 -3.81
CA MET A 51 18.73 -9.10 -4.23
C MET A 51 17.51 -9.99 -4.43
N ARG A 52 16.34 -9.46 -4.06
CA ARG A 52 15.03 -10.01 -4.38
C ARG A 52 14.38 -9.19 -5.48
N PRO A 53 13.55 -9.80 -6.35
CA PRO A 53 12.86 -9.08 -7.43
C PRO A 53 12.10 -7.83 -6.96
N ASP A 54 11.49 -7.89 -5.78
CA ASP A 54 10.66 -6.85 -5.17
C ASP A 54 11.43 -5.88 -4.27
N ASP A 55 12.76 -6.01 -4.17
CA ASP A 55 13.57 -5.07 -3.40
C ASP A 55 13.51 -3.67 -4.02
N TYR A 56 13.31 -2.66 -3.17
CA TYR A 56 13.34 -1.27 -3.56
C TYR A 56 14.79 -0.81 -3.77
N VAL A 57 15.10 -0.34 -4.98
CA VAL A 57 16.38 0.29 -5.33
C VAL A 57 16.22 1.77 -5.71
N ILE A 58 17.27 2.55 -5.44
CA ILE A 58 17.54 3.83 -6.08
C ILE A 58 18.45 3.53 -7.27
N GLY A 59 17.93 3.63 -8.49
CA GLY A 59 18.66 3.44 -9.73
C GLY A 59 19.08 4.77 -10.35
N LEU A 60 20.28 4.83 -10.92
CA LEU A 60 20.78 6.00 -11.65
C LEU A 60 21.72 5.60 -12.78
N VAL A 61 21.92 6.49 -13.74
CA VAL A 61 22.97 6.36 -14.77
C VAL A 61 23.90 7.56 -14.69
N VAL A 62 25.20 7.30 -14.51
CA VAL A 62 26.22 8.34 -14.39
C VAL A 62 27.47 7.94 -15.17
N GLY A 63 27.96 8.83 -16.03
CA GLY A 63 29.09 8.54 -16.90
C GLY A 63 28.88 7.31 -17.80
N GLY A 64 27.64 7.02 -18.19
CA GLY A 64 27.26 5.82 -18.96
C GLY A 64 27.18 4.52 -18.15
N SER A 65 27.47 4.55 -16.84
CA SER A 65 27.36 3.38 -15.96
C SER A 65 26.04 3.41 -15.20
N ALA A 66 25.21 2.37 -15.39
CA ALA A 66 24.00 2.16 -14.61
C ALA A 66 24.35 1.60 -13.22
N ARG A 67 23.86 2.26 -12.17
CA ARG A 67 24.13 1.93 -10.76
C ARG A 67 22.80 1.73 -10.02
N ALA A 68 22.74 0.72 -9.16
CA ALA A 68 21.61 0.47 -8.27
C ALA A 68 22.05 0.44 -6.80
N TYR A 69 21.28 1.10 -5.95
CA TYR A 69 21.52 1.14 -4.51
C TYR A 69 20.29 0.61 -3.77
N PRO A 70 20.34 -0.60 -3.20
CA PRO A 70 19.23 -1.17 -2.47
C PRO A 70 18.91 -0.35 -1.22
N LEU A 71 17.65 0.04 -1.08
CA LEU A 71 17.21 0.92 0.00
C LEU A 71 17.44 0.27 1.37
N TRP A 72 17.27 -1.05 1.47
CA TRP A 72 17.52 -1.81 2.70
C TRP A 72 19.00 -1.84 3.12
N ILE A 73 19.94 -1.49 2.23
CA ILE A 73 21.35 -1.25 2.58
C ILE A 73 21.56 0.22 2.87
N VAL A 74 21.14 1.09 1.95
CA VAL A 74 21.46 2.52 2.04
C VAL A 74 20.78 3.18 3.23
N ASP A 75 19.58 2.77 3.64
CA ASP A 75 18.89 3.38 4.78
C ASP A 75 19.64 3.23 6.11
N TYR A 76 20.53 2.25 6.25
CA TYR A 76 21.41 2.18 7.42
C TYR A 76 22.48 3.30 7.40
N TYR A 77 22.98 3.65 6.21
CA TYR A 77 24.09 4.58 6.03
C TYR A 77 23.68 5.99 5.55
N HIS A 78 22.47 6.12 5.01
CA HIS A 78 21.87 7.31 4.43
C HIS A 78 22.62 8.06 3.33
N VAL A 79 23.94 7.91 3.20
CA VAL A 79 24.80 8.59 2.23
C VAL A 79 25.85 7.61 1.75
N VAL A 80 25.94 7.47 0.44
CA VAL A 80 26.99 6.74 -0.26
C VAL A 80 27.77 7.74 -1.10
N ASN A 81 29.08 7.82 -0.90
CA ASN A 81 30.01 8.60 -1.73
C ASN A 81 30.67 7.61 -2.70
N ASP A 82 30.33 7.66 -3.99
CA ASP A 82 30.71 6.64 -4.98
C ASP A 82 31.47 7.24 -6.19
N ARG A 83 32.02 6.36 -7.03
CA ARG A 83 32.67 6.65 -8.32
C ARG A 83 32.04 5.91 -9.47
N ALA A 84 31.99 6.56 -10.62
CA ALA A 84 31.88 5.89 -11.92
C ALA A 84 32.86 6.52 -12.90
N GLY A 85 33.96 5.81 -13.18
CA GLY A 85 35.07 6.37 -13.96
C GLY A 85 35.61 7.65 -13.32
N PRO A 86 35.62 8.80 -14.02
CA PRO A 86 36.08 10.07 -13.46
C PRO A 86 35.04 10.73 -12.53
N GLU A 87 33.77 10.36 -12.64
CA GLU A 87 32.67 11.03 -11.93
C GLU A 87 32.62 10.63 -10.46
N ARG A 88 32.64 11.64 -9.60
CA ARG A 88 32.39 11.52 -8.16
C ARG A 88 30.98 11.99 -7.88
N PHE A 89 30.20 11.17 -7.18
CA PHE A 89 28.81 11.48 -6.89
C PHE A 89 28.41 10.97 -5.52
N ILE A 90 27.28 11.48 -5.03
CA ILE A 90 26.66 11.03 -3.81
C ILE A 90 25.28 10.46 -4.13
N VAL A 91 24.89 9.43 -3.39
CA VAL A 91 23.52 8.94 -3.29
C VAL A 91 23.07 9.14 -1.85
N ALA A 92 21.95 9.82 -1.65
CA ALA A 92 21.41 10.11 -0.33
C ALA A 92 20.01 9.54 -0.18
N SER A 93 19.76 8.85 0.95
CA SER A 93 18.48 8.23 1.32
C SER A 93 18.08 8.59 2.75
N CYS A 94 16.77 8.56 3.00
CA CYS A 94 16.19 8.70 4.32
C CYS A 94 14.92 7.84 4.37
N GLU A 95 14.92 6.76 5.15
CA GLU A 95 13.81 5.83 5.36
C GLU A 95 12.54 6.54 5.85
N ARG A 96 12.70 7.55 6.72
CA ARG A 96 11.59 8.34 7.30
C ARG A 96 10.98 9.30 6.30
N CYS A 97 11.80 9.76 5.36
CA CYS A 97 11.44 10.64 4.26
C CYS A 97 10.97 9.81 3.04
N GLN A 98 11.35 8.53 3.03
CA GLN A 98 11.27 7.60 1.92
C GLN A 98 11.77 8.20 0.61
N SER A 99 12.94 8.81 0.70
CA SER A 99 13.57 9.58 -0.36
C SER A 99 14.79 8.86 -0.91
N GLY A 100 15.28 9.35 -2.04
CA GLY A 100 16.46 8.82 -2.70
C GLY A 100 16.87 9.75 -3.81
N SER A 101 18.04 10.35 -3.69
CA SER A 101 18.50 11.38 -4.61
C SER A 101 19.98 11.19 -4.92
N ALA A 102 20.40 11.61 -6.10
CA ALA A 102 21.78 11.53 -6.52
C ALA A 102 22.28 12.87 -7.10
N PHE A 103 23.55 13.17 -6.82
CA PHE A 103 24.18 14.41 -7.26
C PHE A 103 25.66 14.20 -7.56
N LEU A 104 26.19 14.87 -8.58
CA LEU A 104 27.63 15.00 -8.72
C LEU A 104 28.17 15.73 -7.49
N ALA A 105 29.23 15.18 -6.91
CA ALA A 105 29.82 15.66 -5.69
C ALA A 105 30.76 16.85 -5.98
N GLN A 106 30.19 17.95 -6.46
CA GLN A 106 30.93 19.15 -6.86
C GLN A 106 30.54 20.36 -5.98
N PRO A 107 30.77 20.30 -4.64
CA PRO A 107 30.50 21.44 -3.78
C PRO A 107 31.45 22.62 -4.11
N PRO A 108 31.02 23.88 -3.88
CA PRO A 108 31.88 25.05 -4.04
C PRO A 108 33.08 25.01 -3.09
N GLY A 109 34.25 25.42 -3.58
CA GLY A 109 35.50 25.42 -2.83
C GLY A 109 36.67 24.94 -3.68
N ASN A 110 37.70 24.38 -3.03
CA ASN A 110 38.83 23.78 -3.72
C ASN A 110 38.37 22.58 -4.58
N ARG A 111 38.48 22.70 -5.91
CA ARG A 111 38.04 21.68 -6.88
C ARG A 111 38.94 20.45 -6.93
N GLU A 112 40.16 20.54 -6.42
CA GLU A 112 41.11 19.42 -6.33
C GLU A 112 40.82 18.53 -5.11
N ARG A 113 39.97 19.00 -4.19
CA ARG A 113 39.66 18.31 -2.96
C ARG A 113 38.50 17.37 -3.17
N GLU A 114 38.75 16.09 -2.93
CA GLU A 114 37.71 15.06 -2.99
C GLU A 114 36.61 15.37 -1.94
N PRO A 115 35.34 15.47 -2.39
CA PRO A 115 34.19 15.74 -1.52
C PRO A 115 33.95 14.56 -0.56
N LEU A 116 33.42 14.84 0.63
CA LEU A 116 33.04 13.79 1.59
C LEU A 116 31.78 14.21 2.33
N PHE A 117 30.66 13.58 1.99
CA PHE A 117 29.36 13.90 2.60
C PHE A 117 28.99 12.90 3.69
N ARG A 118 28.39 13.41 4.76
CA ARG A 118 27.80 12.61 5.85
C ARG A 118 26.50 13.23 6.32
N THR A 119 25.64 12.40 6.90
CA THR A 119 24.46 12.83 7.63
C THR A 119 24.87 13.49 8.94
N VAL A 120 24.21 14.59 9.33
CA VAL A 120 24.51 15.28 10.61
C VAL A 120 23.29 15.63 11.46
N GLY A 121 22.08 15.43 10.94
CA GLY A 121 20.86 15.66 11.71
C GLY A 121 19.64 15.88 10.81
N PHE A 122 18.65 16.58 11.33
CA PHE A 122 17.41 16.90 10.62
C PHE A 122 17.05 18.38 10.77
N VAL A 123 16.46 18.95 9.74
CA VAL A 123 15.90 20.31 9.73
C VAL A 123 14.56 20.24 9.02
N ASN A 124 13.48 20.77 9.62
CA ASN A 124 12.14 20.74 9.03
C ASN A 124 11.70 19.33 8.58
N ALA A 125 11.94 18.33 9.43
CA ALA A 125 11.67 16.91 9.19
C ALA A 125 12.44 16.27 8.00
N VAL A 126 13.49 16.94 7.52
CA VAL A 126 14.32 16.50 6.39
C VAL A 126 15.74 16.19 6.85
N LEU A 127 16.31 15.09 6.37
CA LEU A 127 17.70 14.71 6.63
C LEU A 127 18.67 15.77 6.11
N LEU A 128 19.61 16.17 6.96
CA LEU A 128 20.63 17.18 6.71
C LEU A 128 21.98 16.54 6.45
N LEU A 129 22.57 16.85 5.29
CA LEU A 129 23.92 16.44 4.91
C LEU A 129 24.93 17.52 5.27
N LYS A 130 26.18 17.10 5.48
CA LYS A 130 27.33 17.98 5.63
C LYS A 130 28.47 17.51 4.75
N ASP A 131 29.02 18.42 3.94
CA ASP A 131 30.33 18.25 3.35
C ASP A 131 31.37 18.40 4.47
N LEU A 132 31.99 17.31 4.90
CA LEU A 132 32.97 17.33 6.00
C LEU A 132 34.25 18.08 5.64
N ARG A 133 34.53 18.27 4.35
CA ARG A 133 35.75 18.90 3.87
C ARG A 133 35.58 20.40 3.67
N GLY A 134 34.40 20.86 3.23
CA GLY A 134 34.05 22.28 3.08
C GLY A 134 33.27 22.86 4.26
N GLY A 135 32.72 22.00 5.09
CA GLY A 135 31.94 22.33 6.27
C GLY A 135 30.50 22.77 5.98
N SER A 136 30.08 22.95 4.73
CA SER A 136 28.72 23.39 4.38
C SER A 136 27.67 22.31 4.59
N HIS A 137 26.45 22.74 4.88
CA HIS A 137 25.27 21.89 5.01
C HIS A 137 24.43 21.87 3.73
N TRP A 138 23.82 20.73 3.47
CA TRP A 138 23.07 20.48 2.24
C TRP A 138 21.79 19.70 2.53
N ASN A 139 20.71 20.00 1.82
CA ASN A 139 19.51 19.18 1.83
C ASN A 139 19.76 17.88 1.06
N HIS A 140 19.36 16.75 1.63
CA HIS A 140 19.61 15.44 1.00
C HIS A 140 18.77 15.19 -0.26
N HIS A 141 17.54 15.71 -0.32
CA HIS A 141 16.57 15.35 -1.36
C HIS A 141 16.72 16.18 -2.64
N ASP A 142 17.22 17.42 -2.53
CA ASP A 142 17.33 18.38 -3.63
C ASP A 142 18.75 18.96 -3.78
N GLY A 143 19.74 18.52 -3.00
CA GLY A 143 21.11 18.99 -3.10
C GLY A 143 21.30 20.50 -2.89
N ALA A 144 20.37 21.19 -2.20
CA ALA A 144 20.45 22.61 -1.92
C ALA A 144 21.47 22.93 -0.83
N GLY A 145 22.37 23.87 -1.11
CA GLY A 145 23.36 24.36 -0.18
C GLY A 145 22.79 25.41 0.77
N LEU A 146 22.83 25.12 2.07
CA LEU A 146 22.06 25.84 3.09
C LEU A 146 22.88 26.92 3.81
N ASP A 147 24.19 26.76 3.91
CA ASP A 147 25.06 27.70 4.64
C ASP A 147 26.47 27.83 4.03
N ARG A 148 27.25 28.76 4.59
CA ARG A 148 28.65 29.02 4.20
C ARG A 148 28.77 29.32 2.69
N ALA A 149 29.80 28.77 2.04
CA ALA A 149 30.04 28.94 0.60
C ALA A 149 28.99 28.26 -0.28
N ALA A 150 28.10 27.45 0.30
CA ALA A 150 27.06 26.72 -0.43
C ALA A 150 25.74 27.49 -0.57
N VAL A 151 25.57 28.63 0.11
CA VAL A 151 24.33 29.42 0.03
C VAL A 151 23.98 29.75 -1.43
N GLY A 152 22.74 29.43 -1.81
CA GLY A 152 22.23 29.69 -3.16
C GLY A 152 22.78 28.75 -4.24
N ARG A 153 23.47 27.68 -3.86
CA ARG A 153 24.01 26.66 -4.78
C ARG A 153 23.18 25.38 -4.72
N LEU A 154 23.13 24.69 -5.85
CA LEU A 154 22.64 23.33 -5.99
C LEU A 154 23.81 22.44 -6.40
N LEU A 155 23.89 21.23 -5.86
CA LEU A 155 24.75 20.21 -6.46
C LEU A 155 24.19 19.83 -7.84
N PRO A 156 25.06 19.56 -8.84
CA PRO A 156 24.59 19.08 -10.14
C PRO A 156 23.79 17.79 -9.95
N TRP A 157 22.55 17.79 -10.40
CA TRP A 157 21.58 16.73 -10.17
C TRP A 157 21.77 15.57 -11.14
N ILE A 158 21.60 14.35 -10.63
CA ILE A 158 21.54 13.12 -11.42
C ILE A 158 20.12 12.57 -11.27
N PRO A 159 19.37 12.34 -12.36
CA PRO A 159 18.09 11.64 -12.29
C PRO A 159 18.24 10.31 -11.56
N ALA A 160 17.50 10.18 -10.46
CA ALA A 160 17.48 8.98 -9.64
C ALA A 160 16.04 8.43 -9.64
N TYR A 161 15.93 7.15 -9.95
CA TYR A 161 14.68 6.44 -10.10
C TYR A 161 14.46 5.49 -8.94
N HIS A 162 13.24 5.49 -8.44
CA HIS A 162 12.81 4.63 -7.34
C HIS A 162 12.03 3.46 -7.92
N MET A 163 12.60 2.26 -7.89
CA MET A 163 12.07 1.11 -8.63
C MET A 163 12.16 -0.18 -7.81
N GLU A 164 11.39 -1.20 -8.19
CA GLU A 164 11.71 -2.57 -7.81
C GLU A 164 12.95 -3.04 -8.59
N TRP A 165 13.76 -3.88 -7.95
CA TRP A 165 15.00 -4.39 -8.54
C TRP A 165 14.75 -5.11 -9.87
N ALA A 166 13.67 -5.88 -9.98
CA ALA A 166 13.30 -6.55 -11.23
C ALA A 166 13.09 -5.54 -12.37
N ASP A 167 12.32 -4.47 -12.13
CA ASP A 167 12.06 -3.44 -13.14
C ASP A 167 13.37 -2.71 -13.55
N TRP A 168 14.25 -2.43 -12.59
CA TRP A 168 15.54 -1.78 -12.87
C TRP A 168 16.50 -2.71 -13.65
N ALA A 169 16.63 -3.97 -13.22
CA ALA A 169 17.51 -4.94 -13.86
C ALA A 169 17.06 -5.27 -15.29
N ASP A 170 15.75 -5.28 -15.55
CA ASP A 170 15.20 -5.44 -16.90
C ASP A 170 15.54 -4.25 -17.81
N LEU A 171 15.51 -3.02 -17.28
CA LEU A 171 15.89 -1.81 -18.02
C LEU A 171 17.41 -1.66 -18.20
N HIS A 172 18.20 -2.18 -17.26
CA HIS A 172 19.66 -2.05 -17.20
C HIS A 172 20.34 -3.38 -16.86
N PRO A 173 20.39 -4.35 -17.79
CA PRO A 173 20.96 -5.68 -17.50
C PRO A 173 22.45 -5.64 -17.15
N ASP A 174 23.19 -4.63 -17.62
CA ASP A 174 24.61 -4.42 -17.33
C ASP A 174 24.84 -3.57 -16.05
N THR A 175 23.81 -3.32 -15.25
CA THR A 175 23.92 -2.48 -14.05
C THR A 175 24.85 -3.11 -13.00
N LEU A 176 25.54 -2.24 -12.27
CA LEU A 176 26.24 -2.59 -11.03
C LEU A 176 25.36 -2.25 -9.84
N VAL A 177 25.16 -3.19 -8.93
CA VAL A 177 24.36 -3.02 -7.70
C VAL A 177 25.25 -3.08 -6.47
N MET A 178 24.96 -2.23 -5.49
CA MET A 178 25.68 -2.20 -4.21
C MET A 178 25.50 -3.53 -3.47
N ALA A 179 26.62 -4.10 -3.01
CA ALA A 179 26.65 -5.27 -2.16
C ALA A 179 26.62 -4.87 -0.67
N PRO A 180 26.06 -5.71 0.21
CA PRO A 180 26.13 -5.49 1.65
C PRO A 180 27.58 -5.39 2.13
N LEU A 181 27.83 -4.48 3.08
CA LEU A 181 29.14 -4.35 3.70
C LEU A 181 29.29 -5.40 4.81
N GLU A 182 30.52 -5.84 5.04
CA GLU A 182 30.89 -6.57 6.25
C GLU A 182 31.00 -5.56 7.41
N ASP A 183 29.87 -5.24 8.03
CA ASP A 183 29.76 -4.26 9.11
C ASP A 183 29.50 -4.96 10.46
N PRO A 184 30.45 -4.95 11.41
CA PRO A 184 30.26 -5.54 12.73
C PRO A 184 29.13 -4.91 13.55
N ASP A 185 28.82 -3.63 13.28
CA ASP A 185 27.73 -2.90 13.94
C ASP A 185 26.37 -3.10 13.21
N HIS A 186 26.38 -3.77 12.05
CA HIS A 186 25.20 -4.17 11.29
C HIS A 186 25.36 -5.53 10.59
N PRO A 187 25.52 -6.63 11.35
CA PRO A 187 25.85 -7.94 10.79
C PRO A 187 24.72 -8.56 9.95
N ASP A 188 23.50 -8.07 10.11
CA ASP A 188 22.34 -8.46 9.30
C ASP A 188 21.85 -7.26 8.50
N ALA A 189 22.49 -7.04 7.35
CA ALA A 189 22.23 -5.87 6.51
C ALA A 189 20.75 -5.68 6.15
N ARG A 190 19.96 -6.77 6.07
CA ARG A 190 18.53 -6.72 5.72
C ARG A 190 17.63 -6.52 6.93
N HIS A 191 18.06 -6.90 8.14
CA HIS A 191 17.24 -6.78 9.34
C HIS A 191 17.87 -5.79 10.34
N GLY A 192 17.22 -4.63 10.51
CA GLY A 192 17.67 -3.62 11.46
C GLY A 192 17.08 -2.25 11.17
N HIS A 193 17.96 -1.26 10.95
CA HIS A 193 17.58 0.12 10.63
C HIS A 193 16.61 0.17 9.43
N GLY A 194 15.57 1.01 9.51
CA GLY A 194 14.56 1.14 8.45
C GLY A 194 13.54 0.00 8.34
N ARG A 195 13.71 -1.14 9.05
CA ARG A 195 12.79 -2.29 8.98
C ARG A 195 11.33 -1.94 9.34
N GLU A 196 11.14 -0.95 10.21
CA GLU A 196 9.82 -0.50 10.65
C GLU A 196 9.21 0.57 9.72
N GLU A 197 10.00 1.14 8.80
CA GLU A 197 9.59 2.21 7.89
C GLU A 197 9.13 1.62 6.54
N MET A 198 7.94 1.01 6.57
CA MET A 198 7.29 0.50 5.36
C MET A 198 6.84 1.63 4.41
N PHE A 199 6.68 1.29 3.13
CA PHE A 199 6.32 2.23 2.06
C PHE A 199 5.06 3.04 2.41
N ALA A 200 5.25 4.35 2.56
CA ALA A 200 4.27 5.35 2.93
C ALA A 200 3.46 5.01 4.19
N ARG A 201 4.10 4.37 5.19
CA ARG A 201 3.52 4.10 6.52
C ARG A 201 2.84 5.35 7.08
N ALA A 202 1.75 5.25 7.83
CA ALA A 202 1.19 6.40 8.55
C ALA A 202 2.03 6.75 9.79
N GLY A 203 2.16 8.04 10.10
CA GLY A 203 2.80 8.53 11.32
C GLY A 203 4.19 9.11 11.11
N MET A 204 4.48 10.21 11.80
CA MET A 204 5.83 10.79 11.84
C MET A 204 6.54 10.48 13.16
N ASP A 205 7.85 10.21 13.07
CA ASP A 205 8.70 10.05 14.24
C ASP A 205 8.75 11.37 15.07
N PRO A 206 8.55 11.33 16.40
CA PRO A 206 8.57 12.50 17.28
C PRO A 206 9.84 13.37 17.14
N LEU A 207 11.00 12.77 16.86
CA LEU A 207 12.26 13.49 16.62
C LEU A 207 12.19 14.37 15.38
N LEU A 208 11.59 13.89 14.28
CA LEU A 208 11.42 14.69 13.06
C LEU A 208 10.44 15.82 13.33
N THR A 209 9.31 15.50 13.97
CA THR A 209 8.25 16.48 14.22
C THR A 209 8.73 17.64 15.09
N ALA A 210 9.62 17.37 16.05
CA ALA A 210 10.25 18.39 16.89
C ALA A 210 11.08 19.42 16.10
N THR A 211 11.55 19.09 14.89
CA THR A 211 12.32 20.02 14.05
C THR A 211 11.46 20.90 13.14
N ILE A 212 10.15 20.65 13.06
CA ILE A 212 9.22 21.43 12.24
C ILE A 212 8.96 22.78 12.92
N VAL A 213 9.07 23.86 12.15
CA VAL A 213 8.72 25.21 12.59
C VAL A 213 7.41 25.65 11.96
N GLY A 214 6.46 26.10 12.78
CA GLY A 214 5.11 26.51 12.36
C GLY A 214 4.10 25.37 12.40
N ASP A 215 2.93 25.58 11.80
CA ASP A 215 1.84 24.61 11.85
C ASP A 215 2.10 23.38 10.97
N PHE A 216 1.50 22.26 11.39
CA PHE A 216 1.45 21.05 10.58
C PHE A 216 0.55 21.27 9.36
N ASP A 217 1.07 20.91 8.18
CA ASP A 217 0.31 20.97 6.95
C ASP A 217 -0.84 19.94 6.98
N ARG A 218 -2.02 20.34 6.50
CA ARG A 218 -3.24 19.50 6.46
C ARG A 218 -3.77 19.29 5.06
N ARG A 219 -3.06 19.76 4.03
CA ARG A 219 -3.53 19.69 2.63
C ARG A 219 -3.47 18.28 2.06
N TYR A 220 -2.66 17.42 2.66
CA TYR A 220 -2.43 16.04 2.25
C TYR A 220 -1.90 15.19 3.43
N PRO A 221 -2.16 13.87 3.47
CA PRO A 221 -1.51 12.97 4.42
C PRO A 221 0.00 13.08 4.37
N GLU A 222 0.62 13.16 5.54
CA GLU A 222 2.02 13.44 5.80
C GLU A 222 2.98 12.47 5.10
N ASN A 223 2.59 11.19 4.99
CA ASN A 223 3.43 10.15 4.41
C ASN A 223 2.98 9.69 3.02
N GLU A 224 2.10 10.42 2.35
CA GLU A 224 1.90 10.18 0.91
C GLU A 224 3.21 10.39 0.15
N MET A 225 3.55 9.47 -0.77
CA MET A 225 4.57 9.71 -1.78
C MET A 225 4.18 10.77 -2.80
N VAL A 226 5.04 11.76 -2.97
CA VAL A 226 4.88 12.83 -3.96
C VAL A 226 6.13 12.93 -4.83
N LEU A 227 5.92 13.27 -6.10
CA LEU A 227 6.97 13.81 -6.95
C LEU A 227 6.93 15.34 -6.84
N GLY A 228 7.88 15.91 -6.10
CA GLY A 228 8.10 17.35 -6.01
C GLY A 228 8.90 17.85 -7.21
N ILE A 229 8.41 18.91 -7.86
CA ILE A 229 9.03 19.55 -9.01
C ILE A 229 9.25 21.02 -8.68
N GLU A 230 10.42 21.54 -9.02
CA GLU A 230 10.70 22.98 -9.04
C GLU A 230 11.07 23.39 -10.47
N ALA A 231 10.31 24.33 -11.04
CA ALA A 231 10.58 24.92 -12.35
C ALA A 231 10.33 26.44 -12.28
N ASP A 232 11.31 27.25 -12.69
CA ASP A 232 11.25 28.72 -12.69
C ASP A 232 10.85 29.37 -11.35
N GLY A 233 11.16 28.70 -10.23
CA GLY A 233 10.81 29.16 -8.88
C GLY A 233 9.40 28.79 -8.41
N ASP A 234 8.57 28.23 -9.30
CA ASP A 234 7.31 27.60 -8.95
C ASP A 234 7.56 26.17 -8.47
N ARG A 235 6.86 25.79 -7.39
CA ARG A 235 6.99 24.47 -6.78
C ARG A 235 5.67 23.75 -6.80
N TRP A 236 5.68 22.56 -7.38
CA TRP A 236 4.52 21.69 -7.48
C TRP A 236 4.84 20.34 -6.84
N ALA A 237 3.83 19.69 -6.30
CA ALA A 237 3.93 18.29 -5.92
C ALA A 237 2.79 17.50 -6.56
N PHE A 238 3.16 16.34 -7.08
CA PHE A 238 2.27 15.38 -7.73
C PHE A 238 2.16 14.14 -6.84
N PRO A 239 1.08 13.99 -6.06
CA PRO A 239 0.87 12.79 -5.27
C PRO A 239 0.71 11.55 -6.14
N LEU A 240 1.39 10.47 -5.76
CA LEU A 240 1.37 9.20 -6.51
C LEU A 240 -0.06 8.72 -6.76
N ARG A 241 -0.93 8.77 -5.74
CA ARG A 241 -2.33 8.33 -5.90
C ARG A 241 -3.14 9.18 -6.87
N GLU A 242 -2.82 10.47 -7.02
CA GLU A 242 -3.50 11.35 -7.98
C GLU A 242 -3.00 11.07 -9.41
N VAL A 243 -1.70 10.79 -9.59
CA VAL A 243 -1.15 10.38 -10.88
C VAL A 243 -1.69 9.01 -11.31
N HIS A 244 -1.82 8.05 -10.40
CA HIS A 244 -2.50 6.78 -10.66
C HIS A 244 -3.98 6.97 -11.03
N ARG A 245 -4.66 7.92 -10.38
CA ARG A 245 -6.06 8.26 -10.71
C ARG A 245 -6.23 8.83 -12.12
N GLU A 246 -5.18 9.47 -12.65
CA GLU A 246 -5.08 9.89 -14.05
C GLU A 246 -4.62 8.76 -15.01
N GLY A 247 -4.51 7.52 -14.53
CA GLY A 247 -4.09 6.37 -15.32
C GLY A 247 -2.56 6.24 -15.47
N GLY A 248 -1.78 7.00 -14.70
CA GLY A 248 -0.32 6.94 -14.68
C GLY A 248 0.39 7.94 -15.59
N VAL A 249 -0.34 8.82 -16.28
CA VAL A 249 0.24 9.90 -17.09
C VAL A 249 -0.50 11.21 -16.85
N VAL A 250 0.24 12.25 -16.48
CA VAL A 250 -0.30 13.59 -16.27
C VAL A 250 0.48 14.59 -17.12
N HIS A 251 -0.20 15.16 -18.12
CA HIS A 251 0.29 16.32 -18.86
C HIS A 251 -0.16 17.58 -18.13
N ALA A 252 0.78 18.40 -17.65
CA ALA A 252 0.50 19.57 -16.84
C ALA A 252 1.36 20.78 -17.25
N THR A 253 1.00 21.94 -16.69
CA THR A 253 1.78 23.17 -16.78
C THR A 253 2.25 23.53 -15.37
N VAL A 254 3.55 23.71 -15.20
CA VAL A 254 4.21 24.10 -13.95
C VAL A 254 4.96 25.40 -14.23
N GLY A 255 4.48 26.51 -13.65
CA GLY A 255 4.95 27.84 -14.03
C GLY A 255 4.69 28.12 -15.52
N PRO A 256 5.69 28.59 -16.30
CA PRO A 256 5.55 28.73 -17.76
C PRO A 256 5.83 27.43 -18.54
N GLY A 257 6.35 26.38 -17.90
CA GLY A 257 6.80 25.16 -18.55
C GLY A 257 5.73 24.07 -18.66
N ARG A 258 5.76 23.30 -19.75
CA ARG A 258 4.98 22.06 -19.88
C ARG A 258 5.77 20.90 -19.30
N VAL A 259 5.08 20.02 -18.58
CA VAL A 259 5.66 18.79 -18.02
C VAL A 259 4.74 17.60 -18.29
N VAL A 260 5.35 16.42 -18.46
CA VAL A 260 4.65 15.14 -18.36
C VAL A 260 5.18 14.39 -17.15
N VAL A 261 4.27 14.04 -16.22
CA VAL A 261 4.57 13.22 -15.05
C VAL A 261 4.07 11.80 -15.31
N LEU A 262 4.96 10.83 -15.13
CA LEU A 262 4.71 9.42 -15.37
C LEU A 262 4.70 8.65 -14.05
N ALA A 263 3.85 7.64 -13.94
CA ALA A 263 3.89 6.62 -12.90
C ALA A 263 3.64 5.22 -13.50
N GLY A 264 4.44 4.24 -13.10
CA GLY A 264 4.32 2.85 -13.57
C GLY A 264 5.55 2.36 -14.35
N PRO A 265 5.39 1.59 -15.45
CA PRO A 265 4.16 1.39 -16.23
C PRO A 265 3.17 0.40 -15.62
N ARG A 266 3.59 -0.40 -14.63
CA ARG A 266 2.69 -1.27 -13.87
C ARG A 266 1.68 -0.42 -13.08
N PRO A 267 0.37 -0.76 -13.08
CA PRO A 267 -0.65 -0.01 -12.34
C PRO A 267 -0.43 0.07 -10.82
N ASP A 268 0.32 -0.90 -10.26
CA ASP A 268 0.73 -0.94 -8.86
C ASP A 268 2.20 -0.55 -8.65
N GLY A 269 2.90 -0.14 -9.71
CA GLY A 269 4.26 0.40 -9.60
C GLY A 269 4.25 1.72 -8.83
N PHE A 270 5.35 2.02 -8.15
CA PHE A 270 5.49 3.28 -7.40
C PHE A 270 6.48 4.26 -8.04
N THR A 271 7.20 3.84 -9.08
CA THR A 271 8.15 4.68 -9.80
C THR A 271 7.44 5.87 -10.41
N MET A 272 7.98 7.06 -10.16
CA MET A 272 7.54 8.30 -10.79
C MET A 272 8.72 9.01 -11.45
N ALA A 273 8.44 9.70 -12.55
CA ALA A 273 9.41 10.54 -13.25
C ALA A 273 8.70 11.72 -13.93
N ALA A 274 9.43 12.79 -14.22
CA ALA A 274 8.88 13.95 -14.91
C ALA A 274 9.81 14.46 -15.99
N PHE A 275 9.24 14.81 -17.14
CA PHE A 275 9.99 15.23 -18.31
C PHE A 275 9.36 16.45 -18.98
N VAL A 276 10.17 17.17 -19.75
CA VAL A 276 9.67 18.08 -20.77
C VAL A 276 9.02 17.23 -21.86
N PRO A 277 7.74 17.47 -22.24
CA PRO A 277 7.01 16.64 -23.21
C PRO A 277 7.38 17.03 -24.66
N GLU A 278 8.68 17.07 -24.94
CA GLU A 278 9.27 17.41 -26.24
C GLU A 278 10.54 16.58 -26.44
N SER A 279 10.77 16.13 -27.67
CA SER A 279 11.99 15.44 -28.08
C SER A 279 12.40 15.88 -29.48
N ASP A 280 13.65 16.35 -29.63
CA ASP A 280 14.19 16.89 -30.88
C ASP A 280 13.29 17.98 -31.53
N GLY A 281 12.70 18.86 -30.72
CA GLY A 281 11.82 19.93 -31.18
C GLY A 281 10.40 19.50 -31.54
N ALA A 282 10.05 18.21 -31.38
CA ALA A 282 8.71 17.69 -31.63
C ALA A 282 7.97 17.42 -30.30
N PRO A 283 6.69 17.82 -30.17
CA PRO A 283 5.89 17.52 -28.99
C PRO A 283 5.67 16.00 -28.86
N VAL A 284 5.61 15.53 -27.61
CA VAL A 284 5.35 14.11 -27.28
C VAL A 284 4.14 14.03 -26.36
N THR A 285 3.11 13.28 -26.76
CA THR A 285 1.93 13.06 -25.93
C THR A 285 1.82 11.58 -25.57
N LEU A 286 2.20 11.26 -24.33
CA LEU A 286 2.22 9.88 -23.86
C LEU A 286 0.87 9.41 -23.30
N ASP A 287 0.55 8.14 -23.57
CA ASP A 287 -0.44 7.32 -22.86
C ASP A 287 0.24 6.10 -22.24
N ARG A 288 -0.19 5.67 -21.06
CA ARG A 288 0.32 4.44 -20.44
C ARG A 288 -0.23 3.21 -21.16
N VAL A 289 0.64 2.26 -21.43
CA VAL A 289 0.32 0.89 -21.86
C VAL A 289 0.96 -0.11 -20.89
N ASP A 290 0.74 -1.41 -21.07
CA ASP A 290 1.26 -2.43 -20.14
C ASP A 290 2.79 -2.47 -20.07
N GLU A 291 3.47 -2.29 -21.22
CA GLU A 291 4.93 -2.39 -21.34
C GLU A 291 5.68 -1.04 -21.20
N GLY A 292 4.97 0.08 -21.02
CA GLY A 292 5.59 1.40 -21.03
C GLY A 292 4.60 2.53 -21.33
N PHE A 293 5.04 3.47 -22.15
CA PHE A 293 4.26 4.64 -22.55
C PHE A 293 4.30 4.81 -24.07
N VAL A 294 3.14 4.88 -24.72
CA VAL A 294 3.06 5.08 -26.17
C VAL A 294 2.81 6.54 -26.47
N ASP A 295 3.59 7.09 -27.38
CA ASP A 295 3.39 8.42 -27.95
C ASP A 295 2.24 8.41 -28.96
N ARG A 296 1.23 9.26 -28.77
CA ARG A 296 0.02 9.29 -29.62
C ARG A 296 0.35 9.68 -31.05
N GLU A 297 1.34 10.55 -31.23
CA GLU A 297 1.71 11.12 -32.51
C GLU A 297 2.46 10.12 -33.38
N THR A 298 3.38 9.36 -32.79
CA THR A 298 4.27 8.45 -33.55
C THR A 298 4.02 6.97 -33.30
N SER A 299 3.16 6.62 -32.35
CA SER A 299 2.99 5.25 -31.84
C SER A 299 4.30 4.64 -31.31
N SER A 300 5.29 5.47 -31.00
CA SER A 300 6.59 5.01 -30.48
C SER A 300 6.47 4.66 -29.00
N LEU A 301 7.24 3.65 -28.57
CA LEU A 301 7.23 3.15 -27.18
C LEU A 301 8.35 3.80 -26.38
N TRP A 302 7.99 4.32 -25.22
CA TRP A 302 8.86 5.03 -24.28
C TRP A 302 8.90 4.32 -22.92
N THR A 303 10.07 4.29 -22.30
CA THR A 303 10.26 3.78 -20.95
C THR A 303 9.89 4.83 -19.90
N ILE A 304 9.76 4.40 -18.64
CA ILE A 304 9.56 5.30 -17.49
C ILE A 304 10.73 6.28 -17.27
N GLU A 305 11.92 5.98 -17.82
CA GLU A 305 13.09 6.87 -17.83
C GLU A 305 13.09 7.85 -19.02
N GLY A 306 12.00 7.93 -19.77
CA GLY A 306 11.85 8.87 -20.88
C GLY A 306 12.70 8.51 -22.10
N ARG A 307 13.09 7.24 -22.27
CA ARG A 307 13.83 6.76 -23.45
C ARG A 307 12.90 6.07 -24.43
N CYS A 308 12.96 6.45 -25.70
CA CYS A 308 12.21 5.81 -26.76
C CYS A 308 12.92 4.54 -27.22
N VAL A 309 12.28 3.39 -27.04
CA VAL A 309 12.85 2.06 -27.32
C VAL A 309 12.23 1.36 -28.53
N GLY A 310 11.09 1.85 -29.03
CA GLY A 310 10.42 1.27 -30.20
C GLY A 310 9.71 2.32 -31.05
N GLY A 311 9.42 1.98 -32.30
CA GLY A 311 8.77 2.89 -33.25
C GLY A 311 9.73 3.86 -33.96
N THR A 312 9.17 4.85 -34.65
CA THR A 312 9.93 5.78 -35.51
C THR A 312 10.83 6.74 -34.75
N SER A 313 10.58 6.94 -33.46
CA SER A 313 11.36 7.81 -32.58
C SER A 313 12.41 7.05 -31.76
N SER A 314 12.65 5.76 -32.05
CA SER A 314 13.59 4.93 -31.29
C SER A 314 14.99 5.56 -31.20
N GLY A 315 15.59 5.51 -30.00
CA GLY A 315 16.87 6.14 -29.67
C GLY A 315 16.76 7.59 -29.17
N ARG A 316 15.59 8.23 -29.30
CA ARG A 316 15.35 9.56 -28.71
C ARG A 316 15.11 9.48 -27.20
N ALA A 317 15.27 10.61 -26.53
CA ALA A 317 15.01 10.76 -25.10
C ALA A 317 14.24 12.06 -24.80
N LEU A 318 13.49 12.06 -23.71
CA LEU A 318 12.90 13.26 -23.14
C LEU A 318 13.88 13.90 -22.15
N GLU A 319 13.89 15.23 -22.09
CA GLU A 319 14.69 15.95 -21.10
C GLU A 319 14.03 15.81 -19.71
N PRO A 320 14.75 15.29 -18.70
CA PRO A 320 14.20 15.14 -17.36
C PRO A 320 14.07 16.52 -16.69
N VAL A 321 12.90 16.77 -16.10
CA VAL A 321 12.70 17.91 -15.20
C VAL A 321 13.28 17.55 -13.85
N ARG A 322 13.93 18.48 -13.17
CA ARG A 322 14.44 18.21 -11.82
C ARG A 322 13.30 17.84 -10.86
N TRP A 323 13.38 16.66 -10.26
CA TRP A 323 12.41 16.20 -9.26
C TRP A 323 13.08 15.76 -7.95
N ALA A 324 12.26 15.68 -6.92
CA ALA A 324 12.53 14.91 -5.72
C ALA A 324 11.33 13.97 -5.50
N TYR A 325 11.58 12.69 -5.25
CA TYR A 325 10.54 11.70 -4.93
C TYR A 325 10.67 11.28 -3.46
N LEU A 326 9.65 11.60 -2.66
CA LEU A 326 9.68 11.50 -1.20
C LEU A 326 8.26 11.61 -0.59
N ARG A 327 8.15 11.41 0.72
CA ARG A 327 6.92 11.66 1.48
C ARG A 327 6.56 13.14 1.55
N TRP A 328 5.26 13.45 1.56
CA TRP A 328 4.70 14.81 1.57
C TRP A 328 5.30 15.71 2.65
N HIS A 329 5.44 15.21 3.88
CA HIS A 329 6.01 15.97 5.01
C HIS A 329 7.41 16.51 4.69
N SER A 330 8.24 15.67 4.06
CA SER A 330 9.63 15.99 3.74
C SER A 330 9.75 17.00 2.60
N TRP A 331 8.70 17.17 1.79
CA TRP A 331 8.64 18.19 0.74
C TRP A 331 8.03 19.50 1.25
N VAL A 332 6.90 19.40 1.95
CA VAL A 332 6.08 20.58 2.28
C VAL A 332 6.70 21.48 3.35
N TYR A 333 7.46 20.94 4.31
CA TYR A 333 8.01 21.78 5.38
C TYR A 333 9.19 22.65 4.92
N PRO A 334 10.10 22.19 4.04
CA PRO A 334 10.99 23.08 3.30
C PRO A 334 10.26 24.01 2.32
N TYR A 335 9.17 23.53 1.70
CA TYR A 335 8.49 24.21 0.59
C TYR A 335 7.00 24.46 0.84
N ARG A 336 6.69 25.24 1.89
CA ARG A 336 5.32 25.45 2.37
C ARG A 336 4.37 26.05 1.33
N SER A 337 4.87 26.86 0.40
CA SER A 337 4.09 27.47 -0.69
C SER A 337 3.92 26.58 -1.93
N THR A 338 4.09 25.26 -1.79
CA THR A 338 3.92 24.28 -2.88
C THR A 338 2.47 24.24 -3.39
N ALA A 339 2.29 24.28 -4.71
CA ALA A 339 1.04 23.93 -5.37
C ALA A 339 0.87 22.41 -5.46
N LEU A 340 -0.36 21.93 -5.35
CA LEU A 340 -0.66 20.49 -5.36
C LEU A 340 -1.44 20.13 -6.61
N PHE A 341 -0.98 19.13 -7.35
CA PHE A 341 -1.81 18.48 -8.34
C PHE A 341 -2.90 17.64 -7.66
N ARG A 342 -4.13 17.74 -8.15
CA ARG A 342 -5.27 16.94 -7.73
C ARG A 342 -6.04 16.50 -8.97
N SER A 343 -6.29 15.21 -9.10
CA SER A 343 -7.03 14.67 -10.22
C SER A 343 -8.51 15.03 -10.12
N GLU A 344 -9.07 15.51 -11.23
CA GLU A 344 -10.51 15.74 -11.39
C GLU A 344 -11.23 14.50 -11.92
N ARG A 345 -10.50 13.45 -12.34
CA ARG A 345 -11.13 12.24 -12.89
C ARG A 345 -12.03 11.56 -11.85
N PRO A 346 -13.28 11.25 -12.18
CA PRO A 346 -14.14 10.48 -11.28
C PRO A 346 -13.57 9.07 -11.10
N ARG A 347 -13.83 8.46 -9.94
CA ARG A 347 -13.52 7.05 -9.75
C ARG A 347 -14.43 6.17 -10.60
N ALA A 348 -13.89 5.06 -11.07
CA ALA A 348 -14.68 4.07 -11.78
C ALA A 348 -15.74 3.46 -10.84
N VAL A 349 -17.01 3.50 -11.24
CA VAL A 349 -18.14 2.94 -10.48
C VAL A 349 -18.58 1.62 -11.12
N VAL A 350 -18.77 0.60 -10.30
CA VAL A 350 -19.24 -0.72 -10.76
C VAL A 350 -20.75 -0.69 -10.94
N GLY A 351 -21.21 -0.79 -12.19
CA GLY A 351 -22.65 -0.82 -12.50
C GLY A 351 -23.32 -2.18 -12.18
N ARG A 352 -24.65 -2.18 -12.00
CA ARG A 352 -25.44 -3.42 -11.97
C ARG A 352 -25.43 -4.07 -13.36
N GLY A 353 -24.72 -5.20 -13.50
CA GLY A 353 -24.47 -5.85 -14.79
C GLY A 353 -23.31 -5.25 -15.58
N GLY A 354 -22.55 -4.34 -14.98
CA GLY A 354 -21.41 -3.68 -15.62
C GLY A 354 -20.16 -4.56 -15.59
N ALA A 355 -19.52 -4.67 -16.75
CA ALA A 355 -18.21 -5.29 -16.89
C ALA A 355 -17.18 -4.46 -16.12
N ILE A 356 -16.76 -4.94 -14.95
CA ILE A 356 -15.37 -4.72 -14.56
C ILE A 356 -14.54 -5.78 -15.29
N GLU A 357 -13.91 -5.24 -16.33
CA GLU A 357 -12.61 -5.54 -16.91
C GLU A 357 -11.95 -6.86 -16.51
N ARG A 358 -11.64 -7.61 -17.56
CA ARG A 358 -11.10 -8.97 -17.64
C ARG A 358 -9.66 -9.11 -17.08
N GLY A 359 -9.19 -8.16 -16.27
CA GLY A 359 -7.81 -8.10 -15.76
C GLY A 359 -7.65 -8.57 -14.32
N HIS A 360 -8.72 -8.49 -13.49
CA HIS A 360 -8.59 -8.73 -12.05
C HIS A 360 -9.28 -10.00 -11.56
N GLY A 361 -8.62 -10.74 -10.67
CA GLY A 361 -9.11 -11.99 -10.07
C GLY A 361 -10.29 -11.83 -9.10
N PHE A 362 -10.87 -10.62 -9.00
CA PHE A 362 -11.94 -10.27 -8.06
C PHE A 362 -13.32 -10.09 -8.71
N GLY A 363 -13.45 -10.22 -10.03
CA GLY A 363 -14.69 -9.92 -10.75
C GLY A 363 -15.94 -10.61 -10.20
N ALA A 364 -15.83 -11.88 -9.79
CA ALA A 364 -16.95 -12.62 -9.19
C ALA A 364 -17.41 -12.02 -7.85
N LEU A 365 -16.48 -11.62 -6.97
CA LEU A 365 -16.81 -10.95 -5.71
C LEU A 365 -17.47 -9.60 -5.96
N LEU A 366 -16.88 -8.77 -6.83
CA LEU A 366 -17.41 -7.45 -7.16
C LEU A 366 -18.83 -7.54 -7.76
N GLY A 367 -19.03 -8.48 -8.69
CA GLY A 367 -20.35 -8.76 -9.26
C GLY A 367 -21.38 -9.19 -8.21
N ALA A 368 -20.98 -10.05 -7.26
CA ALA A 368 -21.86 -10.47 -6.16
C ALA A 368 -22.23 -9.30 -5.24
N LEU A 369 -21.29 -8.42 -4.89
CA LEU A 369 -21.54 -7.24 -4.07
C LEU A 369 -22.47 -6.24 -4.78
N ALA A 370 -22.23 -5.95 -6.06
CA ALA A 370 -23.08 -5.08 -6.86
C ALA A 370 -24.50 -5.64 -7.01
N ALA A 371 -24.64 -6.96 -7.20
CA ALA A 371 -25.94 -7.65 -7.27
C ALA A 371 -26.71 -7.61 -5.95
N ARG A 372 -26.01 -7.48 -4.81
CA ARG A 372 -26.61 -7.26 -3.48
C ARG A 372 -26.99 -5.79 -3.22
N GLY A 373 -26.74 -4.91 -4.19
CA GLY A 373 -27.14 -3.51 -4.17
C GLY A 373 -26.10 -2.56 -3.59
N HIS A 374 -24.91 -3.04 -3.26
CA HIS A 374 -23.81 -2.17 -2.81
C HIS A 374 -23.33 -1.27 -3.94
N ARG A 375 -23.04 -0.01 -3.62
CA ARG A 375 -22.35 0.92 -4.51
C ARG A 375 -20.86 0.68 -4.38
N LEU A 376 -20.21 0.34 -5.50
CA LEU A 376 -18.80 0.01 -5.52
C LEU A 376 -18.03 1.05 -6.34
N GLU A 377 -16.94 1.59 -5.79
CA GLU A 377 -15.97 2.42 -6.52
C GLU A 377 -14.60 1.75 -6.52
N VAL A 378 -13.91 1.73 -7.65
CA VAL A 378 -12.56 1.17 -7.76
C VAL A 378 -11.54 2.29 -7.57
N GLU A 379 -10.62 2.10 -6.62
CA GLU A 379 -9.46 2.99 -6.46
C GLU A 379 -8.25 2.48 -7.25
N GLY A 380 -8.17 1.18 -7.50
CA GLY A 380 -7.06 0.52 -8.19
C GLY A 380 -6.26 -0.38 -7.25
N PRO A 381 -5.23 -1.06 -7.75
CA PRO A 381 -4.38 -1.88 -6.90
C PRO A 381 -3.58 -0.98 -5.94
N PRO A 382 -3.36 -1.42 -4.68
CA PRO A 382 -2.39 -0.75 -3.83
C PRO A 382 -1.00 -0.90 -4.45
N VAL A 383 -0.12 0.08 -4.22
CA VAL A 383 1.27 0.00 -4.67
C VAL A 383 1.92 -1.30 -4.22
N SER A 384 2.80 -1.83 -5.05
CA SER A 384 3.38 -3.16 -4.91
C SER A 384 4.04 -3.38 -3.54
N GLN A 385 4.73 -2.35 -3.03
CA GLN A 385 5.42 -2.32 -1.74
C GLN A 385 4.50 -2.30 -0.52
N ARG A 386 3.19 -2.06 -0.71
CA ARG A 386 2.16 -2.17 0.33
C ARG A 386 1.34 -3.46 0.21
N ARG A 387 1.59 -4.29 -0.79
CA ARG A 387 0.88 -5.57 -0.94
C ARG A 387 1.33 -6.54 0.16
N PRO A 388 0.40 -7.29 0.78
CA PRO A 388 0.77 -8.34 1.70
C PRO A 388 1.70 -9.36 1.04
N ARG A 389 2.69 -9.84 1.79
CA ARG A 389 3.59 -10.90 1.34
C ARG A 389 2.78 -12.12 0.86
N GLU A 390 3.22 -12.74 -0.23
CA GLU A 390 2.54 -13.88 -0.89
C GLU A 390 1.14 -13.59 -1.45
N SER A 391 0.66 -12.34 -1.40
CA SER A 391 -0.46 -11.93 -2.23
C SER A 391 -0.02 -11.91 -3.70
N ARG A 392 -0.85 -12.51 -4.56
CA ARG A 392 -0.65 -12.51 -6.02
C ARG A 392 -1.29 -11.30 -6.67
N GLU A 393 -2.32 -10.77 -6.02
CA GLU A 393 -3.10 -9.67 -6.53
C GLU A 393 -3.78 -8.95 -5.37
N SER A 394 -3.88 -7.63 -5.46
CA SER A 394 -4.59 -6.81 -4.50
C SER A 394 -5.38 -5.73 -5.20
N LEU A 395 -6.52 -5.32 -4.63
CA LEU A 395 -7.37 -4.27 -5.17
C LEU A 395 -7.99 -3.46 -4.02
N THR A 396 -7.84 -2.14 -4.06
CA THR A 396 -8.56 -1.24 -3.17
C THR A 396 -9.87 -0.80 -3.84
N ILE A 397 -10.98 -0.93 -3.10
CA ILE A 397 -12.29 -0.46 -3.53
C ILE A 397 -12.98 0.30 -2.39
N ARG A 398 -14.06 0.99 -2.72
CA ARG A 398 -15.05 1.47 -1.75
C ARG A 398 -16.34 0.69 -1.89
N VAL A 399 -16.86 0.23 -0.77
CA VAL A 399 -18.18 -0.38 -0.65
C VAL A 399 -19.06 0.58 0.15
N ASP A 400 -20.06 1.17 -0.51
CA ASP A 400 -20.95 2.18 0.09
C ASP A 400 -20.19 3.35 0.72
N GLY A 401 -19.08 3.76 0.11
CA GLY A 401 -18.21 4.84 0.60
C GLY A 401 -17.12 4.40 1.58
N HIS A 402 -17.17 3.16 2.10
CA HIS A 402 -16.16 2.63 3.01
C HIS A 402 -15.03 1.95 2.24
N ARG A 403 -13.79 2.37 2.48
CA ARG A 403 -12.61 1.85 1.81
C ARG A 403 -12.19 0.48 2.38
N VAL A 404 -11.97 -0.48 1.48
CA VAL A 404 -11.55 -1.85 1.80
C VAL A 404 -10.48 -2.33 0.82
N ASN A 405 -9.59 -3.18 1.30
CA ASN A 405 -8.59 -3.86 0.49
C ASN A 405 -9.00 -5.31 0.25
N LEU A 406 -8.89 -5.76 -0.99
CA LEU A 406 -9.07 -7.14 -1.41
C LEU A 406 -7.69 -7.73 -1.71
N HIS A 407 -7.43 -8.93 -1.23
CA HIS A 407 -6.17 -9.65 -1.47
C HIS A 407 -6.44 -11.08 -1.91
N ARG A 408 -5.76 -11.53 -2.96
CA ARG A 408 -5.77 -12.92 -3.40
C ARG A 408 -4.39 -13.53 -3.17
N PHE A 409 -4.28 -14.42 -2.18
CA PHE A 409 -3.03 -15.05 -1.80
C PHE A 409 -2.67 -16.24 -2.70
N ALA A 410 -1.38 -16.54 -2.77
CA ALA A 410 -0.87 -17.72 -3.48
C ALA A 410 -1.47 -19.03 -2.92
N THR A 411 -1.65 -19.11 -1.60
CA THR A 411 -2.18 -20.27 -0.90
C THR A 411 -3.21 -19.85 0.17
N ALA A 412 -4.07 -20.79 0.57
CA ALA A 412 -5.01 -20.55 1.68
C ALA A 412 -4.29 -20.45 3.04
N GLY A 413 -3.10 -21.08 3.14
CA GLY A 413 -2.21 -20.96 4.29
C GLY A 413 -1.72 -19.52 4.45
N ALA A 414 -1.15 -18.93 3.41
CA ALA A 414 -0.68 -17.54 3.44
C ALA A 414 -1.81 -16.55 3.76
N ALA A 415 -3.01 -16.75 3.20
CA ALA A 415 -4.19 -15.96 3.56
C ALA A 415 -4.56 -16.10 5.05
N ARG A 416 -4.51 -17.31 5.60
CA ARG A 416 -4.79 -17.56 7.02
C ARG A 416 -3.73 -16.92 7.91
N ASP A 417 -2.47 -16.98 7.54
CA ASP A 417 -1.38 -16.37 8.30
C ASP A 417 -1.56 -14.85 8.34
N PHE A 418 -1.85 -14.22 7.20
CA PHE A 418 -2.16 -12.79 7.15
C PHE A 418 -3.30 -12.40 8.09
N VAL A 419 -4.41 -13.15 8.11
CA VAL A 419 -5.54 -12.88 9.02
C VAL A 419 -5.19 -13.16 10.49
N ALA A 420 -4.33 -14.15 10.76
CA ALA A 420 -3.88 -14.44 12.13
C ALA A 420 -3.05 -13.29 12.73
N PHE A 421 -2.43 -12.46 11.88
CA PHE A 421 -1.70 -11.25 12.27
C PHE A 421 -2.56 -9.98 12.20
N GLU A 422 -3.89 -10.06 12.11
CA GLU A 422 -4.79 -8.89 12.04
C GLU A 422 -4.47 -7.88 13.17
N GLY A 423 -3.98 -6.70 12.80
CA GLY A 423 -3.62 -5.64 13.74
C GLY A 423 -2.30 -5.83 14.49
N ALA A 424 -1.54 -6.91 14.26
CA ALA A 424 -0.18 -7.09 14.75
C ALA A 424 0.79 -6.23 13.92
N PHE A 425 0.68 -4.92 14.06
CA PHE A 425 1.73 -4.01 13.63
C PHE A 425 2.78 -3.93 14.72
N SER A 426 4.03 -4.12 14.31
CA SER A 426 5.22 -4.09 15.14
C SER A 426 5.33 -2.78 15.91
N VAL A 427 4.85 -2.81 17.15
CA VAL A 427 5.26 -1.92 18.25
C VAL A 427 5.10 -2.75 19.51
N LEU A 428 6.18 -2.84 20.29
CA LEU A 428 6.16 -3.49 21.60
C LEU A 428 5.38 -2.60 22.58
N PRO A 429 4.45 -3.15 23.37
CA PRO A 429 4.00 -4.54 23.37
C PRO A 429 3.08 -4.84 22.18
N MET A 430 3.24 -6.01 21.57
CA MET A 430 2.42 -6.51 20.46
C MET A 430 0.97 -6.73 20.90
N ALA A 431 0.18 -5.66 20.90
CA ALA A 431 -1.26 -5.71 21.07
C ALA A 431 -1.91 -5.39 19.72
N PRO A 432 -2.89 -6.20 19.26
CA PRO A 432 -3.64 -5.86 18.06
C PRO A 432 -4.32 -4.49 18.27
N THR A 433 -3.95 -3.51 17.47
CA THR A 433 -4.60 -2.16 17.49
C THR A 433 -5.93 -2.17 16.75
N THR A 434 -6.21 -3.26 16.04
CA THR A 434 -7.41 -3.47 15.24
C THR A 434 -8.36 -4.40 16.00
N PRO A 435 -9.64 -3.99 16.21
CA PRO A 435 -10.64 -4.86 16.81
C PRO A 435 -10.85 -6.13 15.98
N PRO A 436 -11.43 -7.20 16.56
CA PRO A 436 -11.86 -8.36 15.77
C PRO A 436 -12.80 -7.95 14.62
N ASN A 437 -12.86 -8.79 13.58
CA ASN A 437 -13.80 -8.66 12.46
C ASN A 437 -13.53 -7.50 11.48
N ARG A 438 -12.30 -6.99 11.40
CA ARG A 438 -11.89 -5.98 10.40
C ARG A 438 -11.18 -6.59 9.21
N THR A 439 -10.90 -7.88 9.27
CA THR A 439 -10.45 -8.72 8.17
C THR A 439 -11.29 -9.99 8.08
N ARG A 440 -11.63 -10.41 6.85
CA ARG A 440 -12.36 -11.66 6.56
C ARG A 440 -11.66 -12.44 5.48
N ARG A 441 -11.68 -13.76 5.59
CA ARG A 441 -11.06 -14.69 4.63
C ARG A 441 -12.07 -15.70 4.11
N VAL A 442 -11.98 -16.01 2.82
CA VAL A 442 -12.65 -17.16 2.18
C VAL A 442 -11.63 -17.87 1.28
N GLY A 443 -11.13 -19.03 1.72
CA GLY A 443 -10.07 -19.73 1.02
C GLY A 443 -8.79 -18.89 0.91
N ARG A 444 -8.45 -18.48 -0.31
CA ARG A 444 -7.29 -17.63 -0.67
C ARG A 444 -7.61 -16.13 -0.72
N LEU A 445 -8.88 -15.77 -0.65
CA LEU A 445 -9.35 -14.40 -0.75
C LEU A 445 -9.44 -13.79 0.66
N VAL A 446 -8.96 -12.57 0.80
CA VAL A 446 -9.10 -11.76 2.01
C VAL A 446 -9.71 -10.41 1.65
N ILE A 447 -10.60 -9.91 2.51
CA ILE A 447 -11.09 -8.53 2.50
C ILE A 447 -10.77 -7.90 3.85
N GLU A 448 -10.17 -6.72 3.83
CA GLU A 448 -9.75 -5.95 5.01
C GLU A 448 -10.34 -4.54 4.96
N SER A 449 -10.79 -4.03 6.10
CA SER A 449 -11.22 -2.64 6.23
C SER A 449 -10.02 -1.71 6.31
N ASP A 450 -10.01 -0.68 5.47
CA ASP A 450 -8.92 0.30 5.38
C ASP A 450 -9.44 1.73 5.61
N PRO A 451 -9.78 2.08 6.87
CA PRO A 451 -10.46 3.33 7.19
C PRO A 451 -9.56 4.53 6.95
N GLU A 452 -10.12 5.59 6.35
CA GLU A 452 -9.37 6.79 5.98
C GLU A 452 -8.83 7.58 7.19
N ARG A 453 -9.46 7.43 8.36
CA ARG A 453 -9.06 8.14 9.58
C ARG A 453 -8.80 7.16 10.72
N ARG A 454 -7.55 7.11 11.17
CA ARG A 454 -7.09 6.34 12.34
C ARG A 454 -6.41 7.19 13.41
N PHE A 455 -6.22 8.48 13.17
CA PHE A 455 -5.45 9.35 14.04
C PHE A 455 -6.16 10.69 14.29
N ALA A 456 -5.89 11.29 15.44
CA ALA A 456 -6.52 12.52 15.91
C ALA A 456 -5.87 13.77 15.30
N ASP A 457 -4.61 13.66 14.93
CA ASP A 457 -3.72 14.73 14.48
C ASP A 457 -3.22 14.49 13.04
N PRO A 458 -2.76 15.55 12.34
CA PRO A 458 -2.42 15.48 10.92
C PRO A 458 -1.05 14.84 10.61
N ILE A 459 -0.24 14.55 11.64
CA ILE A 459 1.04 13.84 11.47
C ILE A 459 0.93 12.37 11.88
N HIS A 460 -0.31 11.90 12.13
CA HIS A 460 -0.64 10.54 12.52
C HIS A 460 0.19 10.02 13.71
N ALA A 461 0.47 10.87 14.69
CA ALA A 461 1.22 10.51 15.90
C ALA A 461 0.32 10.00 17.04
N VAL A 462 -0.96 10.41 17.06
CA VAL A 462 -1.94 10.13 18.12
C VAL A 462 -3.08 9.29 17.54
N PRO A 463 -3.08 7.96 17.74
CA PRO A 463 -4.16 7.11 17.26
C PRO A 463 -5.47 7.45 17.98
N ILE A 464 -6.59 7.40 17.25
CA ILE A 464 -7.92 7.48 17.89
C ILE A 464 -8.30 6.11 18.47
N PRO A 465 -9.13 6.07 19.53
CA PRO A 465 -9.66 4.81 20.04
C PRO A 465 -10.36 4.03 18.93
N SER A 466 -10.24 2.70 18.90
CA SER A 466 -10.82 1.88 17.82
C SER A 466 -12.36 1.99 17.71
N SER A 467 -13.03 2.39 18.78
CA SER A 467 -14.47 2.72 18.81
C SER A 467 -14.83 4.01 18.06
N ALA A 468 -13.85 4.90 17.83
CA ALA A 468 -14.00 6.14 17.06
C ALA A 468 -13.60 5.99 15.58
N VAL A 469 -13.07 4.82 15.19
CA VAL A 469 -12.72 4.50 13.80
C VAL A 469 -13.96 4.03 13.04
N THR A 470 -14.21 4.61 11.87
CA THR A 470 -15.31 4.19 10.98
C THR A 470 -14.89 3.00 10.13
N TRP A 471 -15.15 1.79 10.63
CA TRP A 471 -14.87 0.54 9.93
C TRP A 471 -15.89 0.23 8.83
N ALA A 472 -15.51 -0.60 7.85
CA ALA A 472 -16.38 -1.03 6.77
C ALA A 472 -17.48 -2.00 7.28
N PRO A 473 -18.77 -1.60 7.26
CA PRO A 473 -19.85 -2.41 7.86
C PRO A 473 -20.07 -3.76 7.18
N ILE A 474 -19.62 -3.90 5.92
CA ILE A 474 -19.71 -5.16 5.16
C ILE A 474 -19.02 -6.34 5.88
N LEU A 475 -18.06 -6.07 6.78
CA LEU A 475 -17.34 -7.10 7.53
C LEU A 475 -18.01 -7.51 8.86
N ASP A 476 -18.94 -6.69 9.34
CA ASP A 476 -19.72 -6.95 10.55
C ASP A 476 -20.78 -8.05 10.31
N SER A 477 -21.11 -8.33 9.05
CA SER A 477 -22.05 -9.39 8.65
C SER A 477 -21.30 -10.57 8.05
N SER A 478 -21.46 -11.78 8.61
CA SER A 478 -21.02 -13.00 7.92
C SER A 478 -21.97 -13.28 6.76
N VAL A 479 -21.45 -13.27 5.53
CA VAL A 479 -22.23 -13.47 4.30
C VAL A 479 -23.08 -14.76 4.35
N ILE A 480 -22.56 -15.80 4.99
CA ILE A 480 -23.24 -17.09 5.20
C ILE A 480 -24.42 -16.96 6.17
N VAL A 481 -24.31 -16.17 7.23
CA VAL A 481 -25.40 -15.96 8.19
C VAL A 481 -26.58 -15.25 7.55
N LEU A 482 -26.31 -14.23 6.72
CA LEU A 482 -27.37 -13.54 5.99
C LEU A 482 -28.06 -14.46 4.97
N ASP A 483 -27.30 -15.32 4.29
CA ASP A 483 -27.84 -16.25 3.31
C ASP A 483 -28.68 -17.36 3.96
N VAL A 484 -28.35 -17.78 5.19
CA VAL A 484 -29.16 -18.70 6.00
C VAL A 484 -30.46 -18.04 6.45
N ILE A 485 -30.40 -16.86 7.07
CA ILE A 485 -31.58 -16.12 7.52
C ILE A 485 -32.53 -15.86 6.34
N ARG A 486 -31.96 -15.43 5.20
CA ARG A 486 -32.73 -15.17 3.98
C ARG A 486 -33.37 -16.44 3.43
N SER A 487 -32.64 -17.55 3.36
CA SER A 487 -33.16 -18.81 2.80
C SER A 487 -34.27 -19.40 3.67
N LEU A 488 -34.14 -19.31 5.00
CA LEU A 488 -35.17 -19.74 5.94
C LEU A 488 -36.44 -18.88 5.84
N ARG A 489 -36.31 -17.55 5.79
CA ARG A 489 -37.46 -16.65 5.57
C ARG A 489 -38.15 -16.87 4.22
N LEU A 490 -37.38 -17.14 3.16
CA LEU A 490 -37.94 -17.52 1.85
C LEU A 490 -38.71 -18.85 1.91
N ALA A 491 -38.29 -19.77 2.79
CA ALA A 491 -39.00 -21.02 3.08
C ALA A 491 -40.18 -20.84 4.07
N ARG A 492 -40.57 -19.58 4.36
CA ARG A 492 -41.71 -19.18 5.21
C ARG A 492 -41.55 -19.50 6.71
N TYR A 493 -40.32 -19.61 7.19
CA TYR A 493 -40.04 -19.63 8.62
C TYR A 493 -39.94 -18.21 9.17
N ASP A 494 -40.44 -17.99 10.39
CA ASP A 494 -40.10 -16.80 11.16
C ASP A 494 -38.68 -16.96 11.71
N VAL A 495 -37.84 -15.92 11.61
CA VAL A 495 -36.45 -16.00 12.06
C VAL A 495 -36.12 -14.75 12.86
N GLY A 496 -35.85 -14.95 14.15
CA GLY A 496 -35.63 -13.91 15.16
C GLY A 496 -34.51 -14.27 16.15
N ASP A 497 -34.29 -13.44 17.16
CA ASP A 497 -33.29 -13.65 18.24
C ASP A 497 -31.90 -14.09 17.74
N VAL A 498 -31.39 -13.42 16.70
CA VAL A 498 -30.09 -13.73 16.11
C VAL A 498 -28.97 -13.02 16.87
N GLY A 499 -28.00 -13.78 17.39
CA GLY A 499 -26.83 -13.23 18.08
C GLY A 499 -25.58 -14.07 17.84
N PHE A 500 -24.41 -13.43 17.81
CA PHE A 500 -23.14 -14.16 17.67
C PHE A 500 -22.80 -14.93 18.95
N LEU A 501 -22.23 -16.13 18.77
CA LEU A 501 -21.72 -16.91 19.88
C LEU A 501 -20.38 -16.33 20.36
N PRO A 502 -20.18 -16.18 21.68
CA PRO A 502 -18.89 -15.78 22.22
C PRO A 502 -17.83 -16.86 21.95
N PRO A 503 -16.53 -16.51 21.91
CA PRO A 503 -15.46 -17.46 21.60
C PRO A 503 -15.48 -18.73 22.44
N GLY A 504 -15.82 -18.64 23.74
CA GLY A 504 -15.94 -19.79 24.63
C GLY A 504 -17.08 -20.76 24.31
N GLN A 505 -17.99 -20.40 23.41
CA GLN A 505 -19.08 -21.25 22.93
C GLN A 505 -18.86 -21.79 21.51
N LEU A 506 -17.77 -21.40 20.84
CA LEU A 506 -17.36 -21.98 19.57
C LEU A 506 -16.77 -23.38 19.77
N ARG A 507 -16.87 -24.24 18.75
CA ARG A 507 -16.29 -25.58 18.76
C ARG A 507 -14.92 -25.57 18.10
N VAL A 508 -14.08 -26.55 18.44
CA VAL A 508 -12.74 -26.68 17.84
C VAL A 508 -12.89 -26.83 16.32
N GLY A 509 -12.23 -25.95 15.57
CA GLY A 509 -12.34 -25.89 14.10
C GLY A 509 -13.48 -24.98 13.57
N CYS A 510 -14.24 -24.33 14.46
CA CYS A 510 -15.20 -23.29 14.07
C CYS A 510 -14.49 -21.95 13.81
N ALA A 511 -14.74 -21.38 12.63
CA ALA A 511 -14.39 -20.01 12.29
C ALA A 511 -15.36 -18.99 12.93
N ASN A 512 -16.65 -19.35 13.08
CA ASN A 512 -17.66 -18.49 13.70
C ASN A 512 -18.91 -19.29 14.11
N GLY A 513 -19.84 -18.66 14.83
CA GLY A 513 -21.17 -19.21 15.07
C GLY A 513 -22.17 -18.19 15.58
N ILE A 514 -23.45 -18.49 15.41
CA ILE A 514 -24.59 -17.69 15.90
C ILE A 514 -25.59 -18.56 16.65
N ALA A 515 -26.33 -17.96 17.58
CA ALA A 515 -27.62 -18.44 18.02
C ALA A 515 -28.72 -17.75 17.20
N LEU A 516 -29.80 -18.46 16.91
CA LEU A 516 -30.99 -17.93 16.26
C LEU A 516 -32.24 -18.66 16.74
N ARG A 517 -33.39 -17.99 16.70
CA ARG A 517 -34.70 -18.65 16.73
C ARG A 517 -35.24 -18.83 15.32
N VAL A 518 -35.78 -20.00 15.05
CA VAL A 518 -36.60 -20.29 13.87
C VAL A 518 -37.98 -20.70 14.40
N ASP A 519 -39.00 -19.94 14.01
CA ASP A 519 -40.31 -19.91 14.64
C ASP A 519 -40.17 -19.72 16.16
N ALA A 520 -40.58 -20.70 16.96
CA ALA A 520 -40.43 -20.66 18.42
C ALA A 520 -39.15 -21.35 18.92
N ASP A 521 -38.42 -22.07 18.07
CA ASP A 521 -37.38 -23.00 18.49
C ASP A 521 -35.96 -22.41 18.35
N ARG A 522 -35.05 -22.77 19.26
CA ARG A 522 -33.67 -22.28 19.26
C ARG A 522 -32.71 -23.19 18.50
N TYR A 523 -31.79 -22.57 17.78
CA TYR A 523 -30.73 -23.21 17.04
C TYR A 523 -29.39 -22.53 17.29
N LEU A 524 -28.33 -23.33 17.20
CA LEU A 524 -26.96 -22.85 17.04
C LEU A 524 -26.51 -23.16 15.62
N LEU A 525 -25.94 -22.17 14.96
CA LEU A 525 -25.34 -22.32 13.65
C LEU A 525 -23.84 -22.09 13.78
N TYR A 526 -23.06 -23.09 13.41
CA TYR A 526 -21.61 -23.04 13.39
C TYR A 526 -21.11 -23.00 11.95
N LEU A 527 -20.05 -22.23 11.73
CA LEU A 527 -19.30 -22.22 10.49
C LEU A 527 -17.90 -22.77 10.78
N PHE A 528 -17.59 -23.93 10.20
CA PHE A 528 -16.28 -24.57 10.29
C PHE A 528 -15.36 -24.12 9.17
N ASP A 529 -14.06 -24.30 9.37
CA ASP A 529 -13.03 -23.98 8.36
C ASP A 529 -13.15 -24.82 7.07
N GLY A 530 -13.86 -25.95 7.12
CA GLY A 530 -14.11 -26.78 5.95
C GLY A 530 -15.19 -27.86 6.18
N PRO A 531 -15.72 -28.45 5.09
CA PRO A 531 -16.82 -29.41 5.14
C PRO A 531 -16.47 -30.68 5.93
N ASP A 532 -15.23 -31.16 5.87
CA ASP A 532 -14.83 -32.35 6.63
C ASP A 532 -14.87 -32.13 8.15
N GLN A 533 -14.52 -30.92 8.60
CA GLN A 533 -14.58 -30.56 10.02
C GLN A 533 -16.04 -30.40 10.48
N ALA A 534 -16.87 -29.74 9.67
CA ALA A 534 -18.31 -29.65 9.89
C ALA A 534 -18.96 -31.04 9.97
N GLN A 535 -18.64 -31.92 9.03
CA GLN A 535 -19.17 -33.28 8.99
C GLN A 535 -18.71 -34.11 10.20
N ARG A 536 -17.44 -34.01 10.60
CA ARG A 536 -16.93 -34.65 11.82
C ARG A 536 -17.69 -34.17 13.05
N TYR A 537 -17.86 -32.86 13.22
CA TYR A 537 -18.61 -32.31 14.34
C TYR A 537 -20.06 -32.79 14.34
N ALA A 538 -20.77 -32.64 13.22
CA ALA A 538 -22.17 -33.06 13.08
C ALA A 538 -22.37 -34.57 13.30
N SER A 539 -21.38 -35.40 12.96
CA SER A 539 -21.45 -36.85 13.20
C SER A 539 -21.20 -37.22 14.67
N SER A 540 -20.48 -36.39 15.42
CA SER A 540 -20.20 -36.59 16.84
C SER A 540 -21.21 -35.94 17.78
N GLU A 541 -21.97 -34.96 17.30
CA GLU A 541 -22.89 -34.17 18.09
C GLU A 541 -24.35 -34.53 17.76
N PRO A 542 -25.12 -35.08 18.71
CA PRO A 542 -26.53 -35.37 18.51
C PRO A 542 -27.31 -34.12 18.06
N ARG A 543 -28.39 -34.34 17.29
CA ARG A 543 -29.30 -33.27 16.83
C ARG A 543 -28.56 -32.13 16.10
N SER A 544 -27.56 -32.52 15.31
CA SER A 544 -26.81 -31.62 14.44
C SER A 544 -26.84 -32.12 13.00
N ALA A 545 -26.79 -31.20 12.04
CA ALA A 545 -26.72 -31.52 10.61
C ALA A 545 -25.73 -30.60 9.90
N ALA A 546 -24.82 -31.19 9.12
CA ALA A 546 -23.86 -30.47 8.31
C ALA A 546 -24.43 -30.16 6.91
N PHE A 547 -24.08 -28.98 6.40
CA PHE A 547 -24.42 -28.46 5.09
C PHE A 547 -23.18 -27.75 4.53
N GLY A 548 -22.29 -28.51 3.88
CA GLY A 548 -20.96 -28.00 3.51
C GLY A 548 -20.15 -27.63 4.77
N PRO A 549 -19.53 -26.44 4.85
CA PRO A 549 -18.80 -26.00 6.04
C PRO A 549 -19.71 -25.57 7.21
N MET A 550 -21.02 -25.55 7.02
CA MET A 550 -21.98 -25.11 8.02
C MET A 550 -22.53 -26.29 8.82
N VAL A 551 -22.73 -26.12 10.13
CA VAL A 551 -23.49 -27.07 10.96
C VAL A 551 -24.58 -26.32 11.68
N ILE A 552 -25.82 -26.80 11.56
CA ILE A 552 -26.90 -26.36 12.46
C ILE A 552 -27.09 -27.42 13.55
N ARG A 553 -27.31 -26.95 14.78
CA ARG A 553 -27.58 -27.78 15.95
C ARG A 553 -28.85 -27.28 16.62
N ALA A 554 -29.81 -28.16 16.85
CA ALA A 554 -30.99 -27.84 17.63
C ALA A 554 -30.63 -27.70 19.11
N THR A 555 -31.24 -26.73 19.79
CA THR A 555 -31.12 -26.55 21.23
C THR A 555 -32.48 -26.54 21.89
N PRO A 556 -32.72 -27.37 22.92
CA PRO A 556 -34.02 -27.43 23.57
C PRO A 556 -34.13 -26.32 24.63
N ASP A 557 -35.32 -25.73 24.75
CA ASP A 557 -35.59 -24.70 25.74
C ASP A 557 -35.90 -25.25 27.15
N THR A 558 -35.93 -26.59 27.30
CA THR A 558 -36.44 -27.30 28.48
C THR A 558 -35.43 -28.27 29.09
N MET A 559 -34.13 -28.13 28.79
CA MET A 559 -33.10 -29.07 29.27
C MET A 559 -32.98 -29.10 30.81
N TYR A 560 -33.34 -28.00 31.46
CA TYR A 560 -33.24 -27.86 32.90
C TYR A 560 -34.53 -27.30 33.49
N VAL A 561 -34.89 -27.80 34.67
CA VAL A 561 -36.01 -27.32 35.48
C VAL A 561 -35.43 -26.58 36.67
N ASP A 562 -35.89 -25.35 36.87
CA ASP A 562 -35.53 -24.52 38.02
C ASP A 562 -36.40 -24.95 39.21
N GLN A 563 -35.76 -25.56 40.22
CA GLN A 563 -36.37 -25.79 41.53
C GLN A 563 -35.72 -24.84 42.54
N ARG A 564 -36.43 -24.49 43.62
CA ARG A 564 -35.94 -23.52 44.62
C ARG A 564 -34.51 -23.85 45.06
N ASN A 565 -33.55 -23.09 44.51
CA ASN A 565 -32.10 -23.13 44.71
C ASN A 565 -31.28 -24.17 43.90
N GLU A 566 -31.86 -24.92 42.97
CA GLU A 566 -31.13 -25.89 42.14
C GLU A 566 -31.65 -25.95 40.69
N ILE A 567 -30.72 -26.03 39.73
CA ILE A 567 -31.00 -26.28 38.32
C ILE A 567 -30.82 -27.78 38.07
N LEU A 568 -31.93 -28.50 37.93
CA LEU A 568 -31.91 -29.96 37.70
C LEU A 568 -32.11 -30.27 36.22
N TYR A 569 -31.47 -31.33 35.74
CA TYR A 569 -31.74 -31.88 34.40
C TYR A 569 -33.19 -32.35 34.32
N ALA A 570 -33.91 -31.97 33.27
CA ALA A 570 -35.34 -32.23 33.14
C ALA A 570 -35.69 -33.72 32.90
N GLY A 571 -34.70 -34.55 32.57
CA GLY A 571 -34.90 -35.93 32.13
C GLY A 571 -35.26 -36.01 30.65
N ASP A 572 -34.78 -37.05 29.95
CA ASP A 572 -34.86 -37.14 28.48
C ASP A 572 -36.29 -37.04 27.93
N ASP A 573 -37.27 -37.58 28.64
CA ASP A 573 -38.69 -37.59 28.26
C ASP A 573 -39.36 -36.21 28.35
N ALA A 574 -38.79 -35.27 29.12
CA ALA A 574 -39.31 -33.92 29.29
C ALA A 574 -38.68 -32.91 28.32
N ILE A 575 -37.61 -33.29 27.60
CA ILE A 575 -36.90 -32.39 26.70
C ILE A 575 -37.63 -32.29 25.36
N ARG A 576 -38.25 -31.13 25.12
CA ARG A 576 -38.79 -30.79 23.81
C ARG A 576 -37.67 -30.33 22.88
N TRP A 577 -37.33 -31.16 21.92
CA TRP A 577 -36.38 -30.81 20.86
C TRP A 577 -37.07 -30.08 19.69
N PRO A 578 -36.38 -29.09 19.10
CA PRO A 578 -36.82 -28.49 17.85
C PRO A 578 -37.02 -29.50 16.72
N GLY A 579 -38.20 -29.49 16.09
CA GLY A 579 -38.58 -30.45 15.04
C GLY A 579 -38.22 -30.04 13.62
N SER A 580 -37.96 -28.75 13.38
CA SER A 580 -37.84 -28.23 12.00
C SER A 580 -36.64 -28.79 11.22
N MET A 581 -35.60 -29.32 11.87
CA MET A 581 -34.46 -29.97 11.18
C MET A 581 -34.84 -31.25 10.43
N ASP A 582 -35.91 -31.91 10.84
CA ASP A 582 -36.41 -33.12 10.18
C ASP A 582 -37.32 -32.78 8.99
N GLU A 583 -37.70 -31.51 8.84
CA GLU A 583 -38.55 -31.05 7.74
C GLU A 583 -37.74 -30.90 6.43
N PRO A 584 -38.18 -31.53 5.32
CA PRO A 584 -37.48 -31.41 4.04
C PRO A 584 -37.32 -29.96 3.55
N ARG A 585 -38.31 -29.09 3.81
CA ARG A 585 -38.24 -27.67 3.40
C ARG A 585 -37.16 -26.88 4.16
N PHE A 586 -36.94 -27.19 5.43
CA PHE A 586 -35.93 -26.55 6.26
C PHE A 586 -34.53 -26.95 5.82
N ARG A 587 -34.31 -28.26 5.61
CA ARG A 587 -33.04 -28.79 5.08
C ARG A 587 -32.74 -28.21 3.70
N ALA A 588 -33.73 -28.17 2.81
CA ALA A 588 -33.57 -27.56 1.49
C ALA A 588 -33.24 -26.05 1.55
N ALA A 589 -33.74 -25.32 2.55
CA ALA A 589 -33.38 -23.92 2.77
C ALA A 589 -31.92 -23.76 3.23
N LEU A 590 -31.47 -24.60 4.15
CA LEU A 590 -30.09 -24.61 4.64
C LEU A 590 -29.09 -25.07 3.57
N GLU A 591 -29.46 -26.06 2.77
CA GLU A 591 -28.67 -26.49 1.61
C GLU A 591 -28.56 -25.38 0.56
N ARG A 592 -29.62 -24.61 0.35
CA ARG A 592 -29.60 -23.46 -0.58
C ARG A 592 -28.72 -22.34 -0.06
N ALA A 593 -28.76 -22.09 1.24
CA ALA A 593 -27.86 -21.15 1.89
C ALA A 593 -26.39 -21.59 1.80
N ALA A 594 -26.12 -22.89 1.99
CA ALA A 594 -24.78 -23.47 1.94
C ALA A 594 -24.19 -23.54 0.52
N ARG A 595 -25.03 -23.69 -0.51
CA ARG A 595 -24.63 -23.69 -1.92
C ARG A 595 -24.36 -22.28 -2.47
N GLY A 596 -24.97 -21.25 -1.90
CA GLY A 596 -25.05 -19.93 -2.52
C GLY A 596 -25.94 -19.95 -3.78
N LYS A 597 -26.30 -18.79 -4.33
CA LYS A 597 -27.08 -18.75 -5.58
C LYS A 597 -26.19 -19.11 -6.77
N ASP A 598 -26.46 -20.26 -7.39
CA ASP A 598 -26.09 -20.49 -8.79
C ASP A 598 -26.86 -19.50 -9.70
N ALA A 599 -26.14 -18.91 -10.64
CA ALA A 599 -26.67 -17.99 -11.64
C ALA A 599 -27.50 -18.73 -12.70
N SER A 600 -28.65 -19.31 -12.33
CA SER A 600 -29.72 -19.64 -13.28
C SER A 600 -30.99 -20.00 -12.51
N GLY A 601 -31.90 -19.03 -12.39
CA GLY A 601 -33.28 -19.35 -12.06
C GLY A 601 -33.95 -19.99 -13.26
N SER A 602 -33.98 -21.31 -13.33
CA SER A 602 -34.99 -22.04 -14.13
C SER A 602 -35.20 -23.44 -13.54
N PRO A 603 -36.45 -23.88 -13.33
CA PRO A 603 -36.73 -25.24 -12.90
C PRO A 603 -36.40 -26.20 -14.05
N ALA A 604 -35.63 -27.25 -13.75
CA ALA A 604 -35.34 -28.32 -14.69
C ALA A 604 -36.66 -28.93 -15.20
N GLY A 605 -36.95 -28.72 -16.48
CA GLY A 605 -38.04 -29.39 -17.16
C GLY A 605 -37.75 -30.89 -17.25
N GLU A 606 -38.67 -31.70 -16.75
CA GLU A 606 -38.77 -33.12 -17.05
C GLU A 606 -38.80 -33.31 -18.57
N ARG A 607 -37.74 -33.91 -19.10
CA ARG A 607 -37.78 -34.60 -20.39
C ARG A 607 -37.00 -35.90 -20.27
N THR A 608 -37.73 -36.97 -20.02
CA THR A 608 -37.65 -38.31 -20.64
C THR A 608 -38.63 -39.21 -19.88
N GLY A 609 -39.67 -39.78 -20.48
CA GLY A 609 -39.52 -40.87 -21.45
C GLY A 609 -40.85 -41.28 -22.09
N ARG A 610 -40.70 -41.84 -23.29
CA ARG A 610 -41.72 -42.38 -24.20
C ARG A 610 -42.60 -43.48 -23.59
N GLY A 611 -43.82 -43.63 -24.11
CA GLY A 611 -44.46 -44.95 -24.22
C GLY A 611 -45.97 -44.99 -24.50
N GLY A 612 -46.36 -44.94 -25.77
CA GLY A 612 -47.32 -45.89 -26.39
C GLY A 612 -48.83 -45.75 -26.19
N GLY A 613 -49.54 -45.71 -27.33
CA GLY A 613 -50.78 -46.48 -27.55
C GLY A 613 -52.10 -45.71 -27.59
N GLY A 614 -52.75 -45.71 -28.76
CA GLY A 614 -54.14 -45.28 -28.95
C GLY A 614 -54.32 -44.34 -30.13
#